data_AF-A0A3N9SPM7-F1
#
_entry.id   AF-A0A3N9SPM7-F1
#
_cell.length_a   1.000
_cell.length_b   1.000
_cell.length_c   1.000
_cell.angle_alpha   90.00
_cell.angle_beta   90.00
_cell.angle_gamma   90.00
#
_symmetry.space_group_name_H-M   'P 1'
#
loop_
_entity.id
_entity.type
_entity.pdbx_description
1 polymer ?
#
loop_
_entity_poly.entity_id
_entity_poly.type
_entity_poly.pdbx_seq_one_letter_code
_entity_poly.pdbx_strand_id
1 'polypeptide(L)'
;MTFCRRAPLGSNGMHRISVRVDPALYLRLQRRAGGANLSLSDFVRSILAEAADPRGRYIYSSQDELLATGIQTLTLLATAIGERSPQVLERGMRDARAVLEQRGLLSAEQDQ
;
A
#
# COMPACT_ATOMS: atom_id res chain seq x y z
N MET A 1 -42.53 30.06 -25.25
CA MET A 1 -41.17 30.53 -25.61
C MET A 1 -40.25 30.12 -24.47
N THR A 2 -39.66 28.92 -24.48
CA THR A 2 -38.47 28.53 -25.26
C THR A 2 -37.33 29.54 -25.05
N PHE A 3 -36.34 29.18 -24.23
CA PHE A 3 -35.00 28.93 -24.73
C PHE A 3 -34.21 28.09 -23.72
N CYS A 4 -34.09 26.82 -24.08
CA CYS A 4 -33.11 25.89 -23.57
C CYS A 4 -31.72 26.43 -23.96
N ARG A 5 -30.89 26.86 -22.99
CA ARG A 5 -29.45 27.01 -23.25
C ARG A 5 -28.78 25.67 -23.00
N ARG A 6 -28.75 24.86 -24.05
CA ARG A 6 -27.88 23.69 -24.15
C ARG A 6 -26.44 24.20 -24.27
N ALA A 7 -25.65 24.05 -23.21
CA ALA A 7 -24.20 24.26 -23.31
C ALA A 7 -23.58 23.15 -24.17
N PRO A 8 -22.54 23.45 -24.95
CA PRO A 8 -22.02 22.55 -25.98
C PRO A 8 -21.36 21.31 -25.38
N LEU A 9 -21.54 20.18 -26.09
CA LEU A 9 -20.82 18.93 -25.86
C LEU A 9 -19.34 19.16 -26.15
N GLY A 10 -18.51 18.93 -25.12
CA GLY A 10 -17.05 18.96 -25.23
C GLY A 10 -16.37 19.46 -23.97
N SER A 11 -16.58 18.80 -22.82
CA SER A 11 -15.65 18.95 -21.69
C SER A 11 -15.02 17.58 -21.42
N ASN A 12 -13.70 17.51 -21.55
CA ASN A 12 -12.92 16.49 -20.88
C ASN A 12 -12.88 16.89 -19.39
N GLY A 13 -14.05 16.87 -18.74
CA GLY A 13 -14.35 17.71 -17.59
C GLY A 13 -13.75 17.19 -16.30
N MET A 14 -12.79 17.92 -15.73
CA MET A 14 -12.31 17.67 -14.38
C MET A 14 -13.36 18.13 -13.35
N HIS A 15 -13.90 17.19 -12.58
CA HIS A 15 -14.84 17.48 -11.49
C HIS A 15 -14.09 17.86 -10.20
N ARG A 16 -14.57 18.87 -9.47
CA ARG A 16 -14.02 19.26 -8.17
C ARG A 16 -14.76 18.57 -7.03
N ILE A 17 -14.02 17.88 -6.17
CA ILE A 17 -14.52 17.26 -4.93
C ILE A 17 -13.95 18.05 -3.75
N SER A 18 -14.79 18.35 -2.75
CA SER A 18 -14.38 19.01 -1.50
C SER A 18 -14.65 18.09 -0.31
N VAL A 19 -13.59 17.64 0.35
CA VAL A 19 -13.68 16.72 1.51
C VAL A 19 -13.08 17.41 2.73
N ARG A 20 -13.81 17.38 3.85
CA ARG A 20 -13.27 17.82 5.15
C ARG A 20 -12.49 16.66 5.76
N VAL A 21 -11.24 16.92 6.14
CA VAL A 21 -10.36 15.96 6.82
C VAL A 21 -9.87 16.59 8.11
N ASP A 22 -9.60 15.78 9.13
CA ASP A 22 -9.01 16.26 10.35
C ASP A 22 -7.55 16.73 10.12
N PRO A 23 -7.00 17.61 10.98
CA PRO A 23 -5.65 18.14 10.80
C PRO A 23 -4.56 17.06 10.77
N ALA A 24 -4.71 15.98 11.54
CA ALA A 24 -3.70 14.93 11.61
C ALA A 24 -3.64 14.14 10.29
N LEU A 25 -4.80 13.85 9.70
CA LEU A 25 -4.90 13.23 8.38
C LEU A 25 -4.33 14.16 7.30
N TYR A 26 -4.67 15.46 7.33
CA TYR A 26 -4.12 16.44 6.38
C TYR A 26 -2.59 16.45 6.39
N LEU A 27 -1.96 16.50 7.57
CA LEU A 27 -0.50 16.49 7.70
C LEU A 27 0.13 15.17 7.23
N ARG A 28 -0.54 14.02 7.46
CA ARG A 28 -0.07 12.73 6.94
C ARG A 28 -0.11 12.68 5.41
N LEU A 29 -1.18 13.17 4.80
CA LEU A 29 -1.32 13.25 3.35
C LEU A 29 -0.26 14.19 2.74
N GLN A 30 -0.04 15.35 3.36
CA GLN A 30 0.98 16.30 2.91
C GLN A 30 2.40 15.71 2.97
N ARG A 31 2.73 14.99 4.05
CA ARG A 31 4.03 14.29 4.17
C ARG A 31 4.21 13.23 3.09
N ARG A 32 3.17 12.43 2.79
CA ARG A 32 3.23 11.41 1.73
C ARG A 32 3.36 12.03 0.34
N ALA A 33 2.62 13.11 0.07
CA ALA A 33 2.77 13.86 -1.18
C ALA A 33 4.20 14.40 -1.35
N GLY A 34 4.77 14.97 -0.28
CA GLY A 34 6.18 15.40 -0.27
C GLY A 34 7.16 14.25 -0.49
N GLY A 35 6.97 13.11 0.15
CA GLY A 35 7.79 11.90 -0.05
C GLY A 35 7.71 11.33 -1.48
N ALA A 36 6.60 11.58 -2.18
CA ALA A 36 6.42 11.20 -3.58
C ALA A 36 6.82 12.30 -4.57
N ASN A 37 7.31 13.45 -4.10
CA ASN A 37 7.60 14.64 -4.92
C ASN A 37 6.40 15.13 -5.76
N LEU A 38 5.20 15.09 -5.17
CA LEU A 38 3.94 15.51 -5.80
C LEU A 38 3.29 16.66 -5.02
N SER A 39 2.46 17.44 -5.72
CA SER A 39 1.51 18.32 -5.03
C SER A 39 0.50 17.47 -4.26
N LEU A 40 -0.08 18.01 -3.18
CA LEU A 40 -1.12 17.31 -2.42
C LEU A 40 -2.33 16.95 -3.31
N SER A 41 -2.70 17.83 -4.25
CA SER A 41 -3.80 17.58 -5.17
C SER A 41 -3.51 16.45 -6.15
N ASP A 42 -2.29 16.37 -6.68
CA ASP A 42 -1.91 15.29 -7.60
C ASP A 42 -1.80 13.94 -6.87
N PHE A 43 -1.25 13.97 -5.65
CA PHE A 43 -1.21 12.79 -4.79
C PHE A 43 -2.61 12.28 -4.41
N VAL A 44 -3.53 13.17 -4.02
CA VAL A 44 -4.92 12.76 -3.72
C VAL A 44 -5.63 12.27 -4.98
N ARG A 45 -5.38 12.88 -6.14
CA ARG A 45 -5.92 12.42 -7.41
C ARG A 45 -5.45 11.01 -7.75
N SER A 46 -4.17 10.68 -7.55
CA SER A 46 -3.65 9.34 -7.84
C SER A 46 -4.29 8.28 -6.94
N ILE A 47 -4.45 8.58 -5.64
CA ILE A 47 -5.16 7.70 -4.71
C ILE A 47 -6.62 7.49 -5.14
N LEU A 48 -7.33 8.55 -5.52
CA LEU A 48 -8.71 8.44 -5.98
C LEU A 48 -8.84 7.66 -7.29
N ALA A 49 -7.87 7.80 -8.20
CA ALA A 49 -7.83 7.04 -9.44
C ALA A 49 -7.61 5.54 -9.18
N GLU A 50 -6.72 5.20 -8.25
CA GLU A 50 -6.48 3.81 -7.83
C GLU A 50 -7.71 3.23 -7.11
N ALA A 51 -8.33 4.00 -6.21
CA ALA A 51 -9.55 3.61 -5.51
C ALA A 51 -10.73 3.36 -6.45
N ALA A 52 -10.77 4.06 -7.59
CA ALA A 52 -11.81 3.94 -8.60
C ALA A 52 -11.49 2.90 -9.69
N ASP A 53 -10.36 2.16 -9.58
CA ASP A 53 -9.97 1.17 -10.59
C ASP A 53 -11.03 0.05 -10.71
N PRO A 54 -11.74 -0.06 -11.86
CA PRO A 54 -12.83 -1.02 -12.05
C PRO A 54 -12.36 -2.48 -12.06
N ARG A 55 -11.04 -2.72 -12.16
CA ARG A 55 -10.48 -4.07 -12.03
C ARG A 55 -10.47 -4.57 -10.59
N GLY A 56 -10.97 -3.78 -9.64
CA GLY A 56 -11.12 -4.18 -8.25
C GLY A 56 -9.79 -4.51 -7.58
N ARG A 57 -8.69 -3.97 -8.11
CA ARG A 57 -7.39 -4.00 -7.44
C ARG A 57 -7.55 -3.17 -6.19
N TYR A 58 -7.91 -3.86 -5.12
CA TYR A 58 -7.86 -3.38 -3.76
C TYR A 58 -6.58 -2.54 -3.61
N ILE A 59 -6.64 -1.37 -2.98
CA ILE A 59 -5.46 -0.48 -2.81
C ILE A 59 -4.29 -1.19 -2.06
N TYR A 60 -4.56 -2.36 -1.48
CA TYR A 60 -3.58 -3.25 -0.88
C TYR A 60 -3.22 -4.49 -1.72
N SER A 61 -3.85 -4.73 -2.89
CA SER A 61 -3.57 -5.89 -3.74
C SER A 61 -2.13 -5.92 -4.26
N SER A 62 -1.53 -4.77 -4.55
CA SER A 62 -0.10 -4.68 -4.85
C SER A 62 0.78 -5.05 -3.65
N GLN A 63 0.31 -4.77 -2.42
CA GLN A 63 0.99 -5.22 -1.20
C GLN A 63 0.80 -6.71 -0.97
N ASP A 64 -0.37 -7.27 -1.31
CA ASP A 64 -0.63 -8.71 -1.22
C ASP A 64 0.19 -9.50 -2.25
N GLU A 65 0.34 -9.00 -3.49
CA GLU A 65 1.20 -9.60 -4.52
C GLU A 65 2.68 -9.55 -4.10
N LEU A 66 3.13 -8.42 -3.54
CA LEU A 66 4.49 -8.29 -3.00
C LEU A 66 4.71 -9.19 -1.78
N LEU A 67 3.73 -9.29 -0.89
CA LEU A 67 3.75 -10.16 0.28
C LEU A 67 3.81 -11.63 -0.16
N ALA A 68 2.98 -12.04 -1.12
CA ALA A 68 2.96 -13.39 -1.67
C ALA A 68 4.31 -13.76 -2.30
N THR A 69 4.89 -12.85 -3.08
CA THR A 69 6.23 -13.02 -3.68
C THR A 69 7.31 -13.14 -2.62
N GLY A 70 7.23 -12.32 -1.57
CA GLY A 70 8.13 -12.36 -0.42
C GLY A 70 8.06 -13.69 0.33
N ILE A 71 6.86 -14.16 0.66
CA ILE A 71 6.64 -15.46 1.31
C ILE A 71 7.22 -16.57 0.45
N GLN A 72 6.86 -16.62 -0.84
CA GLN A 72 7.32 -17.67 -1.74
C GLN A 72 8.85 -17.73 -1.84
N THR A 73 9.50 -16.57 -2.00
CA THR A 73 10.97 -16.48 -2.09
C THR A 73 11.63 -16.93 -0.79
N LEU A 74 11.14 -16.46 0.36
CA LEU A 74 11.68 -16.81 1.67
C LEU A 74 11.48 -18.29 2.00
N THR A 75 10.35 -18.88 1.63
CA THR A 75 10.09 -20.32 1.77
C THR A 75 11.08 -21.14 0.95
N LEU A 76 11.25 -20.82 -0.34
CA LEU A 76 12.21 -21.52 -1.20
C LEU A 76 13.64 -21.42 -0.66
N LEU A 77 14.02 -20.22 -0.19
CA LEU A 77 15.34 -20.00 0.42
C LEU A 77 15.52 -20.79 1.71
N ALA A 78 14.52 -20.79 2.60
CA ALA A 78 14.54 -21.55 3.84
C ALA A 78 14.68 -23.05 3.56
N THR A 79 13.93 -23.59 2.59
CA THR A 79 14.07 -24.99 2.15
C THR A 79 15.47 -25.27 1.63
N ALA A 80 15.97 -24.46 0.69
CA ALA A 80 17.29 -24.67 0.08
C ALA A 80 18.44 -24.57 1.09
N ILE A 81 18.36 -23.66 2.06
CA ILE A 81 19.34 -23.54 3.14
C ILE A 81 19.18 -24.69 4.13
N GLY A 82 17.95 -25.06 4.51
CA GLY A 82 17.69 -26.15 5.45
C GLY A 82 18.25 -27.49 4.98
N GLU A 83 18.15 -27.78 3.68
CA GLU A 83 18.72 -28.98 3.07
C GLU A 83 20.25 -28.99 3.10
N ARG A 84 20.91 -27.83 2.95
CA ARG A 84 22.37 -27.71 2.86
C ARG A 84 23.05 -27.48 4.21
N SER A 85 22.41 -26.74 5.09
CA SER A 85 22.96 -26.26 6.36
C SER A 85 21.84 -25.93 7.36
N PRO A 86 21.26 -26.95 8.03
CA PRO A 86 20.15 -26.76 8.96
C PRO A 86 20.53 -25.86 10.15
N GLN A 87 21.78 -25.92 10.61
CA GLN A 87 22.28 -25.10 11.72
C GLN A 87 22.28 -23.60 11.38
N VAL A 88 22.56 -23.25 10.12
CA VAL A 88 22.52 -21.85 9.64
C VAL A 88 21.07 -21.37 9.55
N LEU A 89 20.16 -22.23 9.08
CA LEU A 89 18.73 -21.91 9.05
C LEU A 89 18.20 -21.65 10.46
N GLU A 90 18.49 -22.53 11.43
CA GLU A 90 18.05 -22.37 12.82
C GLU A 90 18.54 -21.06 13.45
N ARG A 91 19.83 -20.72 13.25
CA ARG A 91 20.38 -19.45 13.72
C ARG A 91 19.70 -18.27 13.05
N GLY A 92 19.56 -18.30 11.72
CA GLY A 92 18.91 -17.23 10.96
C GLY A 92 17.46 -16.99 11.37
N MET A 93 16.71 -18.06 11.64
CA MET A 93 15.33 -17.98 12.14
C MET A 93 15.26 -17.35 13.52
N ARG A 94 16.19 -17.69 14.42
CA ARG A 94 16.28 -17.08 15.76
C ARG A 94 16.58 -15.58 15.67
N ASP A 95 17.56 -15.20 14.85
CA ASP A 95 17.95 -13.82 14.65
C ASP A 95 16.80 -13.00 14.01
N ALA A 96 16.13 -13.56 13.01
CA ALA A 96 14.97 -12.94 12.36
C ALA A 96 13.83 -12.72 13.36
N ARG A 97 13.51 -13.72 14.19
CA ARG A 97 12.47 -13.61 15.23
C ARG A 97 12.78 -12.48 16.21
N ALA A 98 14.01 -12.39 16.70
CA ALA A 98 14.44 -11.31 17.60
C ALA A 98 14.27 -9.92 16.96
N VAL A 99 14.61 -9.77 15.68
CA VAL A 99 14.43 -8.49 14.95
C VAL A 99 12.95 -8.14 14.79
N LEU A 100 12.10 -9.12 14.48
CA LEU A 100 10.67 -8.91 14.31
C LEU A 100 10.00 -8.54 15.64
N GLU A 101 10.37 -9.19 16.74
CA GLU A 101 9.91 -8.86 18.09
C GLU A 101 10.32 -7.43 18.49
N GLN A 102 11.58 -7.05 18.26
CA GLN A 102 12.07 -5.67 18.52
C GLN A 102 11.29 -4.61 17.75
N ARG A 103 10.76 -4.95 16.58
CA ARG A 103 9.96 -4.06 15.74
C ARG A 103 8.46 -4.12 16.04
N GLY A 104 8.03 -4.97 16.99
CA GLY A 104 6.63 -5.19 17.32
C GLY A 104 5.83 -5.88 16.19
N LEU A 105 6.52 -6.65 15.34
CA LEU A 105 5.92 -7.36 14.20
C LEU A 105 5.53 -8.80 14.53
N LEU A 106 5.96 -9.33 15.68
CA LEU A 106 5.52 -10.60 16.24
C LEU A 106 4.95 -10.35 17.64
N SER A 107 3.77 -10.90 17.92
CA SER A 107 3.19 -10.90 19.25
C SER A 107 3.48 -12.24 19.94
N ALA A 108 3.80 -12.20 21.24
CA ALA A 108 4.11 -13.40 22.03
C ALA A 108 2.97 -14.44 22.10
N GLU A 109 1.76 -14.10 21.67
CA GLU A 109 0.59 -14.99 21.64
C GLU A 109 0.53 -15.94 20.44
N GLN A 110 1.40 -15.80 19.43
CA GLN A 110 1.32 -16.60 18.20
C GLN A 110 2.01 -17.98 18.27
N ASP A 111 2.58 -18.33 19.42
CA ASP A 111 3.30 -19.60 19.66
C ASP A 111 2.52 -20.60 20.57
N GLN A 112 1.23 -20.36 20.83
CA GLN A 112 0.36 -21.31 21.57
C GLN A 112 -0.48 -22.19 20.66
#